data_AF-A0A842YLX6-F1
#
_entry.id   AF-A0A842YLX6-F1
#
_cell.length_a   1.000
_cell.length_b   1.000
_cell.length_c   1.000
_cell.angle_alpha   90.00
_cell.angle_beta   90.00
_cell.angle_gamma   90.00
#
_symmetry.space_group_name_H-M   'P 1'
#
loop_
_entity.id
_entity.type
_entity.pdbx_description
1 polymer ?
#
loop_
_entity_poly.entity_id
_entity_poly.type
_entity_poly.pdbx_seq_one_letter_code
_entity_poly.pdbx_strand_id
1 'polypeptide(L)'
;MSSIWIVRHYENCSGCRRCELACSIHHEGWMWPEASRIRVFMPFPWVEIPHLCAQCDDYPCVMSFPVDAIKVESTTAVSGDRDKCISCGACV
;
A
#
# COMPACT_ATOMS: atom_id res chain seq x y z
N MET A 1 -16.72 -14.79 -5.53
CA MET A 1 -15.65 -13.89 -5.04
C MET A 1 -15.31 -12.94 -6.18
N SER A 2 -15.34 -11.63 -5.94
CA SER A 2 -15.01 -10.62 -6.96
C SER A 2 -13.64 -10.05 -6.60
N SER A 3 -12.63 -10.37 -7.41
CA SER A 3 -11.29 -9.81 -7.27
C SER A 3 -11.31 -8.34 -7.69
N ILE A 4 -10.71 -7.47 -6.88
CA ILE A 4 -10.63 -6.03 -7.16
C ILE A 4 -9.22 -5.70 -7.62
N TRP A 5 -9.11 -5.16 -8.83
CA TRP A 5 -7.83 -4.75 -9.43
C TRP A 5 -7.73 -3.23 -9.48
N ILE A 6 -6.54 -2.70 -9.15
CA ILE A 6 -6.24 -1.26 -9.20
C ILE A 6 -5.22 -1.02 -10.31
N VAL A 7 -5.70 -0.55 -11.46
CA VAL A 7 -4.84 -0.15 -12.59
C VAL A 7 -4.30 1.26 -12.39
N ARG A 8 -3.03 1.47 -12.77
CA ARG A 8 -2.31 2.75 -12.61
C ARG A 8 -1.85 3.23 -13.97
N HIS A 9 -2.39 4.37 -14.41
CA HIS A 9 -1.95 5.05 -15.63
C HIS A 9 -0.84 6.04 -15.27
N TYR A 10 0.40 5.61 -15.41
CA TYR A 10 1.56 6.43 -15.03
C TYR A 10 1.66 7.70 -15.88
N GLU A 11 1.28 7.66 -17.16
CA GLU A 11 1.25 8.84 -18.04
C GLU A 11 0.32 9.96 -17.53
N ASN A 12 -0.68 9.63 -16.72
CA ASN A 12 -1.64 10.58 -16.18
C ASN A 12 -1.29 11.07 -14.78
N CYS A 13 -0.18 10.57 -14.20
CA CYS A 13 0.24 10.98 -12.87
C CYS A 13 1.00 12.32 -12.95
N SER A 14 0.41 13.38 -12.41
CA SER A 14 1.02 14.71 -12.36
C SER A 14 1.91 14.94 -11.13
N GLY A 15 2.09 13.94 -10.27
CA GLY A 15 2.88 14.11 -9.04
C GLY A 15 2.19 14.95 -7.96
N CYS A 16 0.87 15.17 -8.04
CA CYS A 16 0.15 16.05 -7.10
C CYS A 16 0.06 15.53 -5.65
N ARG A 17 0.43 14.27 -5.38
CA ARG A 17 0.42 13.61 -4.05
C ARG A 17 -0.90 13.62 -3.28
N ARG A 18 -2.02 13.95 -3.95
CA ARG A 18 -3.36 13.92 -3.34
C ARG A 18 -3.78 12.53 -2.88
N CYS A 19 -3.29 11.49 -3.54
CA CYS A 19 -3.50 10.10 -3.12
C CYS A 19 -2.85 9.80 -1.77
N GLU A 20 -1.67 10.36 -1.48
CA GLU A 20 -0.99 10.19 -0.18
C GLU A 20 -1.80 10.86 0.93
N LEU A 21 -2.25 12.09 0.69
CA LEU A 21 -3.09 12.83 1.62
C LEU A 21 -4.41 12.10 1.88
N ALA A 22 -5.12 11.68 0.82
CA ALA A 22 -6.38 10.95 0.96
C ALA A 22 -6.21 9.66 1.78
N CYS A 23 -5.13 8.90 1.54
CA CYS A 23 -4.83 7.69 2.29
C CYS A 23 -4.55 7.98 3.77
N SER A 24 -3.71 8.98 4.06
CA SER A 24 -3.37 9.37 5.44
C SER A 24 -4.59 9.86 6.22
N ILE A 25 -5.42 10.72 5.62
CA ILE A 25 -6.65 11.20 6.25
C ILE A 25 -7.61 10.04 6.53
N HIS A 26 -7.74 9.10 5.60
CA HIS A 26 -8.66 7.98 5.77
C HIS A 26 -8.24 7.01 6.88
N HIS A 27 -6.94 6.69 6.99
CA HIS A 27 -6.47 5.69 7.94
C HIS A 27 -5.99 6.26 9.28
N GLU A 28 -5.40 7.45 9.27
CA GLU A 28 -4.78 8.05 10.46
C GLU A 28 -5.59 9.23 11.01
N GLY A 29 -6.58 9.74 10.26
CA GLY A 29 -7.41 10.89 10.67
C GLY A 29 -6.69 12.24 10.63
N TRP A 30 -5.43 12.27 10.20
CA TRP A 30 -4.61 13.47 10.06
C TRP A 30 -3.96 13.49 8.68
N MET A 31 -3.82 14.67 8.08
CA MET A 31 -2.90 14.95 6.97
C MET A 31 -1.44 14.67 7.36
N TRP A 32 -1.01 13.41 7.24
CA TRP A 32 0.36 12.96 7.48
C TRP A 32 0.84 12.10 6.32
N PRO A 33 1.38 12.70 5.24
CA PRO A 33 1.81 11.98 4.04
C PRO A 33 2.81 10.86 4.32
N GLU A 34 3.68 11.00 5.31
CA GLU A 34 4.66 9.96 5.65
C GLU A 34 4.00 8.67 6.15
N ALA A 35 2.85 8.75 6.83
CA ALA A 35 2.07 7.61 7.30
C ALA A 35 1.13 7.02 6.23
N SER A 36 1.11 7.60 5.02
CA SER A 36 0.35 7.07 3.89
C SER A 36 0.86 5.69 3.47
N ARG A 37 -0.08 4.80 3.09
CA ARG A 37 0.21 3.48 2.47
C ARG A 37 0.46 3.59 0.96
N ILE A 38 0.39 4.80 0.41
CA ILE A 38 0.70 5.17 -0.97
C ILE A 38 1.89 6.14 -0.96
N ARG A 39 2.83 5.99 -1.88
CA ARG A 39 3.95 6.91 -2.07
C ARG A 39 4.13 7.23 -3.55
N VAL A 40 4.27 8.50 -3.91
CA VAL A 40 4.65 8.91 -5.26
C VAL A 40 6.15 9.16 -5.29
N PHE A 41 6.87 8.35 -6.07
CA PHE A 41 8.30 8.51 -6.31
C PHE A 41 8.54 9.34 -7.57
N MET A 42 9.50 10.25 -7.49
CA MET A 42 9.98 11.05 -8.62
C MET A 42 11.47 10.74 -8.84
N PRO A 43 11.81 9.60 -9.47
CA PRO A 43 13.21 9.25 -9.73
C PRO A 43 13.91 10.25 -10.67
N PHE A 44 13.15 10.83 -11.61
CA PHE A 44 13.60 11.88 -12.51
C PHE A 44 12.50 12.95 -12.61
N PRO A 45 12.85 14.21 -12.91
CA PRO A 45 11.85 15.23 -13.20
C PRO A 45 10.86 14.73 -14.27
N TRP A 46 9.57 14.92 -14.02
CA TRP A 46 8.47 14.48 -14.91
C TRP A 46 8.20 12.97 -14.98
N VAL A 47 8.90 12.16 -14.18
CA VAL A 47 8.62 10.72 -14.06
C VAL A 47 8.01 10.47 -12.70
N GLU A 48 6.69 10.44 -12.62
CA GLU A 48 5.94 10.26 -11.37
C GLU A 48 5.40 8.84 -11.26
N ILE A 49 5.86 8.09 -10.27
CA ILE A 49 5.51 6.68 -10.08
C ILE A 49 4.76 6.51 -8.75
N PRO A 50 3.41 6.45 -8.76
CA PRO A 50 2.62 6.09 -7.59
C PRO A 50 2.81 4.60 -7.24
N HIS A 51 3.45 4.36 -6.12
CA HIS A 51 3.72 3.06 -5.53
C HIS A 51 2.76 2.80 -4.36
N LEU A 52 2.06 1.67 -4.42
CA LEU A 52 1.13 1.16 -3.42
C LEU A 52 1.02 -0.36 -3.57
N CYS A 53 0.37 -1.02 -2.62
CA CYS A 53 0.18 -2.48 -2.62
C CYS A 53 -0.27 -2.98 -4.00
N ALA A 54 0.51 -3.89 -4.59
CA ALA A 54 0.24 -4.44 -5.92
C ALA A 54 -0.87 -5.49 -5.93
N GLN A 55 -1.30 -5.98 -4.77
CA GLN A 55 -2.20 -7.13 -4.63
C GLN A 55 -1.67 -8.32 -5.47
N CYS A 56 -0.42 -8.69 -5.20
CA CYS A 56 0.30 -9.74 -5.93
C CYS A 56 -0.47 -11.06 -5.89
N ASP A 57 -0.39 -11.90 -6.93
CA ASP A 57 -1.07 -13.20 -6.94
C ASP A 57 -0.51 -14.19 -5.91
N ASP A 58 0.78 -14.07 -5.59
CA ASP A 58 1.55 -14.99 -4.74
C ASP A 58 1.79 -14.47 -3.32
N TYR A 59 1.50 -13.19 -3.03
CA TYR A 59 1.64 -12.53 -1.72
C TYR A 59 2.91 -12.91 -0.92
N PRO A 60 4.13 -12.62 -1.43
CA PRO A 60 5.37 -12.93 -0.73
C PRO A 60 5.49 -12.26 0.64
N CYS A 61 4.85 -11.09 0.79
CA CYS A 61 4.76 -10.39 2.07
C CYS A 61 4.03 -11.21 3.14
N VAL A 62 3.01 -12.00 2.79
CA VAL A 62 2.25 -12.83 3.72
C VAL A 62 3.07 -14.06 4.12
N MET A 63 3.76 -14.67 3.16
CA MET A 63 4.60 -15.86 3.40
C MET A 63 5.83 -15.58 4.28
N SER A 64 6.30 -14.34 4.31
CA SER A 64 7.50 -13.93 5.05
C SER A 64 7.24 -13.69 6.55
N PHE A 65 5.98 -13.64 6.98
CA PHE A 65 5.64 -13.31 8.36
C PHE A 65 5.90 -14.49 9.31
N PRO A 66 6.60 -14.28 10.44
CA PRO A 66 6.77 -15.30 11.47
C PRO A 66 5.50 -15.54 12.32
N VAL A 67 4.48 -14.69 12.17
CA VAL A 67 3.22 -14.71 12.91
C VAL A 67 2.06 -14.38 11.97
N ASP A 68 0.85 -14.90 12.24
CA ASP A 68 -0.35 -14.66 11.42
C ASP A 68 -0.95 -13.25 11.63
N ALA A 69 -0.15 -12.21 11.37
CA ALA A 69 -0.52 -10.81 11.47
C ALA A 69 -1.04 -10.21 10.14
N ILE A 70 -0.79 -10.86 9.00
CA ILE A 70 -1.30 -10.42 7.70
C ILE A 70 -2.19 -11.49 7.09
N LYS A 71 -3.32 -11.08 6.49
CA LYS A 71 -4.28 -11.95 5.82
C LYS A 71 -4.65 -11.41 4.45
N VAL A 72 -5.04 -12.32 3.55
CA VAL A 72 -5.61 -11.99 2.26
C VAL A 72 -7.13 -12.11 2.36
N GLU A 73 -7.83 -11.02 2.06
CA GLU A 73 -9.27 -10.95 2.07
C GLU A 73 -9.89 -11.58 0.81
N SER A 74 -11.20 -11.84 0.86
CA SER A 74 -11.96 -12.34 -0.30
C SER A 74 -11.95 -11.42 -1.52
N THR A 75 -11.61 -10.13 -1.32
CA THR A 75 -11.48 -9.10 -2.36
C THR A 75 -10.07 -9.00 -2.95
N THR A 76 -9.17 -9.93 -2.61
CA THR A 76 -7.73 -9.88 -2.88
C THR A 76 -7.00 -8.73 -2.18
N ALA A 77 -7.62 -8.06 -1.22
CA ALA A 77 -6.95 -7.04 -0.41
C ALA A 77 -6.12 -7.68 0.70
N VAL A 78 -4.91 -7.17 0.93
CA VAL A 78 -4.11 -7.53 2.10
C VAL A 78 -4.53 -6.69 3.32
N SER A 79 -4.92 -7.37 4.40
CA SER A 79 -5.25 -6.75 5.70
C SER A 79 -4.23 -7.14 6.77
N GLY A 80 -3.91 -6.20 7.65
CA GLY A 80 -2.94 -6.39 8.74
C GLY A 80 -3.57 -6.18 10.11
N ASP A 81 -3.30 -7.10 11.02
CA ASP A 81 -3.68 -7.04 12.43
C ASP A 81 -2.52 -6.45 13.25
N ARG A 82 -2.72 -5.21 13.74
CA ARG A 82 -1.69 -4.48 14.50
C ARG A 82 -1.42 -5.13 15.85
N ASP A 83 -2.40 -5.80 16.46
CA ASP A 83 -2.25 -6.40 17.80
C ASP A 83 -1.38 -7.65 17.77
N LYS A 84 -1.29 -8.32 16.62
CA LYS A 84 -0.43 -9.48 16.40
C LYS A 84 0.95 -9.13 15.87
N CYS A 85 1.19 -7.88 15.48
CA CYS A 85 2.45 -7.46 14.88
C CYS A 85 3.57 -7.39 15.95
N ILE A 86 4.59 -8.24 15.80
CA ILE A 86 5.75 -8.27 16.70
C ILE A 86 6.88 -7.31 16.30
N SER A 87 6.64 -6.41 15.34
CA SER A 87 7.63 -5.43 14.84
C SER A 87 8.95 -6.05 14.34
N CYS A 88 8.89 -7.23 13.71
CA CYS A 88 10.08 -7.95 13.22
C CYS A 88 10.71 -7.35 11.96
N GLY A 89 9.99 -6.51 11.20
CA GLY A 89 10.49 -5.87 9.98
C GLY A 89 10.61 -6.75 8.74
N ALA A 90 10.22 -8.02 8.79
CA ALA A 90 10.37 -8.97 7.67
C ALA A 90 9.56 -8.64 6.41
N CYS A 91 8.62 -7.68 6.49
CA CYS A 91 7.74 -7.29 5.40
C CYS A 91 8.09 -5.96 4.73
N VAL A 92 9.15 -5.29 5.21
CA VAL A 92 9.72 -4.05 4.66
C VAL A 92 10.95 -4.41 3.85
#